data_AF-A0A7W5YLU8-F1
#
_entry.id   AF-A0A7W5YLU8-F1
#
_cell.length_a   1.000
_cell.length_b   1.000
_cell.length_c   1.000
_cell.angle_alpha   90.00
_cell.angle_beta   90.00
_cell.angle_gamma   90.00
#
_symmetry.space_group_name_H-M   'P 1'
#
loop_
_entity.id
_entity.type
_entity.pdbx_description
1 polymer ?
#
loop_
_entity_poly.entity_id
_entity_poly.type
_entity_poly.pdbx_seq_one_letter_code
_entity_poly.pdbx_strand_id
1 'polypeptide(L)' 'MLEREPDVSMEMNESTVVATWENRAQIIEIMSSARQTSQQFQHLWQSSAGTGRLSQDDTDKLVELLRQISDLNEMLMRLA' A
#
# COMPACT_ATOMS: atom_id res chain seq x y z
N MET A 1 27.45 33.56 -1.06
CA MET A 1 26.09 33.07 -0.78
C MET A 1 26.26 31.71 -0.13
N LEU A 2 25.84 31.55 1.13
CA LEU A 2 25.69 30.23 1.73
C LEU A 2 24.34 29.68 1.27
N GLU A 3 24.37 28.64 0.45
CA GLU A 3 23.16 27.84 0.18
C GLU A 3 22.84 27.08 1.46
N ARG A 4 21.73 27.45 2.12
CA ARG A 4 21.14 26.60 3.17
C ARG A 4 20.65 25.35 2.46
N GLU A 5 21.23 24.20 2.79
CA GLU A 5 20.57 22.92 2.55
C GLU A 5 19.16 23.02 3.19
N PRO A 6 18.09 22.63 2.47
CA PRO A 6 16.78 22.61 3.10
C PRO A 6 16.84 21.53 4.18
N ASP A 7 16.73 21.95 5.43
CA ASP A 7 16.43 21.05 6.55
C ASP A 7 15.02 20.52 6.33
N VAL A 8 14.92 19.45 5.53
CA VAL A 8 13.72 18.63 5.39
C VAL A 8 13.73 17.61 6.52
N SER A 9 13.91 18.09 7.75
CA SER A 9 13.31 17.43 8.90
C SER A 9 11.82 17.77 8.87
N MET A 10 11.11 17.30 7.83
CA MET A 10 9.68 17.05 8.02
C MET A 10 9.64 16.02 9.13
N GLU A 11 9.31 16.46 10.34
CA GLU A 11 8.61 15.61 11.29
C GLU A 11 7.33 15.17 10.58
N MET A 12 7.46 14.17 9.71
CA MET A 12 6.38 13.27 9.44
C MET A 12 6.06 12.75 10.83
N ASN A 13 4.96 13.23 11.40
CA ASN A 13 4.33 12.62 12.55
C ASN A 13 3.81 11.26 12.05
N GLU A 14 4.74 10.36 11.69
CA GLU A 14 4.46 9.00 11.24
C GLU A 14 3.86 8.35 12.46
N SER A 15 2.53 8.22 12.46
CA SER A 15 1.83 7.43 13.45
C SER A 15 2.43 6.03 13.35
N THR A 16 3.35 5.74 14.26
CA THR A 16 4.18 4.54 14.20
C THR A 16 3.33 3.43 14.75
N VAL A 17 2.84 2.55 13.86
CA VAL A 17 2.04 1.40 14.29
C VAL A 17 2.95 0.44 15.05
N VAL A 18 2.74 0.34 16.37
CA VAL A 18 3.45 -0.60 17.23
C VAL A 18 2.64 -1.89 17.34
N ALA A 19 3.25 -3.03 17.00
CA ALA A 19 2.62 -4.32 17.22
C ALA A 19 2.50 -4.63 18.72
N THR A 20 1.28 -4.87 19.19
CA THR A 20 0.92 -5.22 20.56
C THR A 20 0.19 -6.55 20.61
N TRP A 21 -0.03 -7.10 21.80
CA TRP A 21 -0.84 -8.32 21.93
C TRP A 21 -2.29 -8.06 21.52
N GLU A 22 -2.84 -6.86 21.75
CA GLU A 22 -4.20 -6.47 21.40
C GLU A 22 -4.42 -6.36 19.88
N ASN A 23 -3.45 -5.78 19.14
CA ASN A 23 -3.62 -5.51 17.71
C ASN A 23 -3.01 -6.60 16.79
N ARG A 24 -2.28 -7.59 17.34
CA ARG A 24 -1.58 -8.62 16.54
C ARG A 24 -2.46 -9.35 15.52
N ALA A 25 -3.70 -9.68 15.90
CA ALA A 25 -4.60 -10.43 15.02
C ALA A 25 -5.01 -9.59 13.80
N GLN A 26 -5.30 -8.30 14.03
CA GLN A 26 -5.67 -7.36 12.98
C GLN A 26 -4.49 -7.08 12.05
N ILE A 27 -3.27 -6.94 12.59
CA ILE A 27 -2.05 -6.80 11.77
C ILE A 27 -1.87 -8.03 10.86
N ILE A 28 -2.03 -9.25 11.38
CA ILE A 28 -1.93 -10.47 10.59
C ILE A 28 -2.99 -10.53 9.49
N GLU A 29 -4.23 -10.12 9.77
CA GLU A 29 -5.31 -10.05 8.78
C GLU A 29 -5.01 -9.02 7.68
N ILE A 30 -4.49 -7.84 8.04
CA ILE A 30 -4.05 -6.81 7.09
C ILE A 30 -2.91 -7.37 6.21
N MET A 31 -1.92 -8.05 6.79
CA MET A 31 -0.83 -8.68 6.04
C MET A 31 -1.34 -9.76 5.07
N SER A 32 -2.29 -10.59 5.51
CA SER A 32 -2.89 -11.62 4.67
C SER A 32 -3.63 -11.02 3.48
N SER A 33 -4.40 -9.96 3.71
CA SER A 33 -5.14 -9.23 2.67
C SER A 33 -4.21 -8.50 1.70
N ALA A 34 -3.14 -7.88 2.20
CA ALA A 34 -2.11 -7.25 1.39
C ALA A 34 -1.39 -8.27 0.49
N ARG A 35 -1.12 -9.48 1.02
CA ARG A 35 -0.55 -10.58 0.24
C ARG A 35 -1.50 -11.01 -0.89
N GLN A 36 -2.78 -11.20 -0.61
CA GLN A 36 -3.76 -11.57 -1.63
C GLN A 36 -3.90 -10.49 -2.71
N THR A 37 -3.92 -9.22 -2.32
CA THR A 37 -3.99 -8.08 -3.24
C THR A 37 -2.74 -8.02 -4.12
N SER A 38 -1.55 -8.23 -3.53
CA SER A 38 -0.27 -8.31 -4.25
C SER A 38 -0.24 -9.45 -5.28
N GLN A 39 -0.82 -10.61 -4.95
CA GLN A 39 -0.96 -11.72 -5.90
C GLN A 39 -1.86 -11.34 -7.09
N GLN A 40 -2.97 -10.63 -6.84
CA GLN A 40 -3.82 -10.12 -7.91
C GLN A 40 -3.10 -9.11 -8.80
N PHE A 41 -2.29 -8.21 -8.23
CA PHE A 41 -1.41 -7.31 -8.99
C PHE A 41 -0.45 -8.09 -9.89
N GLN A 42 0.20 -9.12 -9.36
CA GLN A 42 1.12 -9.94 -10.12
C GLN A 42 0.42 -10.65 -11.28
N HIS A 43 -0.78 -11.19 -11.05
CA HIS A 43 -1.58 -11.80 -12.12
C HIS A 43 -1.97 -10.79 -13.20
N LEU A 44 -2.45 -9.60 -12.82
CA LEU A 44 -2.79 -8.52 -13.75
C LEU A 44 -1.58 -8.08 -14.57
N TRP A 45 -0.41 -7.97 -13.94
CA TRP A 45 0.84 -7.69 -14.64
C TRP A 45 1.15 -8.79 -15.66
N GLN A 46 1.10 -10.06 -15.27
CA GLN A 46 1.44 -11.18 -16.16
C GLN A 46 0.45 -11.33 -17.34
N SER A 47 -0.84 -11.08 -17.12
CA SER A 47 -1.87 -11.22 -18.16
C SER A 47 -1.90 -10.05 -19.14
N SER A 48 -1.53 -8.86 -18.68
CA SER A 48 -1.86 -7.62 -19.38
C SER A 48 -0.60 -6.76 -19.59
N ALA A 49 -0.18 -5.99 -18.59
CA ALA A 49 0.91 -5.03 -18.73
C ALA A 49 2.26 -5.65 -19.14
N GLY A 50 2.55 -6.87 -18.70
CA GLY A 50 3.75 -7.64 -19.07
C GLY A 50 3.76 -8.09 -20.54
N THR A 51 2.62 -8.07 -21.22
CA THR A 51 2.50 -8.30 -22.67
C THR A 51 2.42 -6.99 -23.48
N GLY A 52 2.44 -5.83 -22.79
CA GLY A 52 2.27 -4.51 -23.37
C GLY A 52 0.83 -4.15 -23.75
N ARG A 53 -0.16 -4.95 -23.33
CA ARG A 53 -1.59 -4.71 -23.60
C ARG A 53 -2.31 -4.36 -22.30
N LEU A 54 -3.01 -3.24 -22.30
CA LEU A 54 -3.88 -2.82 -21.21
C LEU A 54 -5.26 -2.55 -21.80
N SER A 55 -6.25 -3.33 -21.39
CA SER A 55 -7.66 -3.03 -21.65
C SER A 55 -8.22 -2.05 -20.63
N GLN A 56 -9.43 -1.55 -20.87
CA GLN A 56 -10.14 -0.75 -19.87
C GLN A 56 -10.41 -1.58 -18.61
N ASP A 57 -10.84 -2.84 -18.76
CA ASP A 57 -11.09 -3.76 -17.64
C ASP A 57 -9.83 -3.98 -16.79
N ASP A 58 -8.66 -4.11 -17.43
CA ASP A 58 -7.38 -4.21 -16.72
C ASP A 58 -7.07 -2.93 -15.92
N THR A 59 -7.38 -1.77 -16.51
CA THR A 59 -7.17 -0.46 -15.89
C THR A 59 -8.10 -0.24 -14.71
N ASP A 60 -9.38 -0.61 -14.85
CA ASP A 60 -10.37 -0.55 -13.78
C ASP A 60 -9.98 -1.48 -12.63
N LYS A 61 -9.50 -2.68 -12.95
CA LYS A 61 -8.99 -3.63 -11.96
C LYS A 61 -7.74 -3.10 -11.26
N LEU A 62 -6.84 -2.43 -11.98
CA LEU A 62 -5.66 -1.79 -11.38
C LEU A 62 -6.06 -0.72 -10.35
N VAL A 63 -7.02 0.15 -10.70
CA VAL A 63 -7.53 1.18 -9.78
C VAL A 63 -8.13 0.55 -8.53
N GLU A 64 -8.92 -0.51 -8.68
CA GLU A 64 -9.52 -1.21 -7.55
C GLU A 64 -8.46 -1.84 -6.63
N LEU A 65 -7.43 -2.46 -7.19
CA LEU A 65 -6.35 -3.05 -6.39
C LEU A 65 -5.52 -1.98 -5.64
N LEU A 66 -5.25 -0.84 -6.27
CA LEU A 66 -4.58 0.29 -5.63
C LEU A 66 -5.42 0.86 -4.48
N ARG A 67 -6.73 0.98 -4.68
CA ARG A 67 -7.66 1.41 -3.64
C ARG A 67 -7.66 0.44 -2.47
N GLN A 68 -7.69 -0.87 -2.71
CA GLN A 68 -7.61 -1.88 -1.63
C GLN A 68 -6.32 -1.77 -0.81
N ILE A 69 -5.17 -1.51 -1.46
CA ILE A 69 -3.92 -1.27 -0.73
C ILE A 69 -4.00 0.02 0.11
N SER A 70 -4.59 1.09 -0.43
CA SER A 70 -4.81 2.32 0.32
C SER A 70 -5.69 2.10 1.55
N ASP A 71 -6.80 1.36 1.39
CA ASP A 71 -7.72 1.03 2.48
C ASP A 71 -7.01 0.18 3.56
N LEU A 72 -6.17 -0.78 3.16
CA LEU A 72 -5.35 -1.57 4.09
C LEU A 72 -4.32 -0.71 4.84
N ASN A 73 -3.71 0.26 4.16
CA ASN A 73 -2.82 1.23 4.80
C ASN A 73 -3.57 2.10 5.81
N GLU A 74 -4.75 2.61 5.47
CA GLU A 74 -5.60 3.34 6.42
C GLU A 74 -6.00 2.49 7.64
N MET A 75 -6.38 1.23 7.41
CA MET A 75 -6.69 0.29 8.49
C MET A 75 -5.50 0.08 9.41
N LEU A 76 -4.29 -0.06 8.85
CA LEU A 76 -3.06 -0.21 9.62
C LEU A 76 -2.77 1.05 10.44
N MET A 77 -2.89 2.24 9.84
CA MET A 77 -2.65 3.52 10.51
C MET A 77 -3.64 3.82 11.63
N ARG A 78 -4.86 3.27 11.59
CA ARG A 78 -5.82 3.36 12.70
C ARG A 78 -5.41 2.55 13.94
N LEU A 79 -4.37 1.72 13.84
CA LEU A 79 -3.81 0.94 14.95
C LEU A 79 -2.63 1.64 15.64
N ALA A 80 -2.18 2.79 15.13
CA ALA A 80 -1.12 3.60 15.70
C ALA A 80 -1.58 4.40 16.93
#